data_AF-A0A923QJX8-F1
#
_entry.id   AF-A0A923QJX8-F1
#
_cell.length_a   1.000
_cell.length_b   1.000
_cell.length_c   1.000
_cell.angle_alpha   90.00
_cell.angle_beta   90.00
_cell.angle_gamma   90.00
#
_symmetry.space_group_name_H-M   'P 1'
#
loop_
_entity.id
_entity.type
_entity.pdbx_description
1 polymer ?
#
loop_
_entity_poly.entity_id
_entity_poly.type
_entity_poly.pdbx_seq_one_letter_code
_entity_poly.pdbx_strand_id
1 'polypeptide(L)'
;TANMPDAGTGNYALVGGTTPTATYNGVSQLGQLVNGNLTVNFYSRSVGVNINTKFGTTNVNTSSSAYFSSGSSSFRGCSGNSQVNGIFTGTLAYRAGLVYSTYVGGTLGNVTGAAAFQRTSGNPYFND
;
A
#
# COMPACT_ATOMS: atom_id res chain seq x y z
N THR A 1 6.83 8.17 16.31
CA THR A 1 5.98 8.94 15.38
C THR A 1 6.81 9.32 14.16
N ALA A 2 6.23 9.36 12.96
CA ALA A 2 6.95 9.82 11.77
C ALA A 2 7.05 11.34 11.77
N ASN A 3 8.18 11.90 11.32
CA ASN A 3 8.24 13.32 10.98
C ASN A 3 7.76 13.46 9.53
N MET A 4 6.50 13.88 9.34
CA MET A 4 5.81 13.85 8.04
C MET A 4 6.17 15.07 7.20
N PRO A 5 6.79 14.91 6.02
CA PRO A 5 7.05 16.01 5.09
C PRO A 5 5.75 16.68 4.65
N ASP A 6 5.79 17.98 4.39
CA ASP A 6 4.66 18.74 3.82
C ASP A 6 4.81 19.00 2.32
N ALA A 7 5.99 18.70 1.75
CA ALA A 7 6.29 18.87 0.34
C ALA A 7 7.28 17.82 -0.20
N GLY A 8 7.43 17.83 -1.53
CA GLY A 8 8.25 16.86 -2.25
C GLY A 8 7.53 15.55 -2.56
N THR A 9 8.30 14.57 -3.03
CA THR A 9 7.80 13.26 -3.47
C THR A 9 8.63 12.12 -2.91
N GLY A 10 8.08 10.91 -2.94
CA GLY A 10 8.79 9.70 -2.56
C GLY A 10 8.29 8.47 -3.33
N ASN A 11 9.22 7.68 -3.86
CA ASN A 11 8.92 6.36 -4.43
C ASN A 11 9.39 5.29 -3.47
N TYR A 12 8.56 4.30 -3.21
CA TYR A 12 8.81 3.24 -2.24
C TYR A 12 8.74 1.88 -2.91
N ALA A 13 9.72 1.04 -2.63
CA ALA A 13 9.74 -0.35 -3.09
C ALA A 13 9.34 -1.30 -1.94
N LEU A 14 8.73 -2.42 -2.31
CA LEU A 14 8.41 -3.49 -1.37
C LEU A 14 9.68 -4.04 -0.71
N VAL A 15 9.68 -4.14 0.62
CA VAL A 15 10.75 -4.81 1.39
C VAL A 15 10.30 -6.15 1.97
N GLY A 16 8.99 -6.36 2.11
CA GLY A 16 8.42 -7.61 2.62
C GLY A 16 6.94 -7.47 2.95
N GLY A 17 6.33 -8.54 3.42
CA GLY A 17 4.91 -8.55 3.78
C GLY A 17 4.45 -9.92 4.24
N THR A 18 3.14 -10.07 4.38
CA THR A 18 2.52 -11.36 4.73
C THR A 18 2.31 -12.22 3.49
N THR A 19 2.13 -13.52 3.70
CA THR A 19 1.46 -14.38 2.74
C THR A 19 0.03 -13.87 2.54
N PRO A 20 -0.39 -13.46 1.33
CA PRO A 20 -1.76 -12.98 1.10
C PRO A 20 -2.74 -14.14 1.15
N THR A 21 -3.98 -13.85 1.56
CA THR A 21 -5.06 -14.82 1.68
C THR A 21 -6.24 -14.39 0.83
N ALA A 22 -6.70 -15.29 -0.03
CA ALA A 22 -7.94 -15.16 -0.79
C ALA A 22 -9.04 -15.96 -0.08
N THR A 23 -10.22 -15.38 0.09
CA THR A 23 -11.36 -16.06 0.71
C THR A 23 -12.61 -15.92 -0.17
N TYR A 24 -13.19 -17.07 -0.55
CA TYR A 24 -14.43 -17.15 -1.32
C TYR A 24 -15.33 -18.26 -0.76
N ASN A 25 -16.60 -17.94 -0.47
CA ASN A 25 -17.59 -18.87 0.08
C ASN A 25 -17.06 -19.70 1.27
N GLY A 26 -16.31 -19.06 2.17
CA GLY A 26 -15.73 -19.69 3.37
C GLY A 26 -14.45 -20.51 3.13
N VAL A 27 -14.03 -20.70 1.88
CA VAL A 27 -12.77 -21.39 1.54
C VAL A 27 -11.65 -20.37 1.45
N SER A 28 -10.52 -20.65 2.11
CA SER A 28 -9.33 -19.80 2.07
C SER A 28 -8.20 -20.44 1.25
N GLN A 29 -7.53 -19.62 0.45
CA GLN A 29 -6.37 -20.01 -0.35
C GLN A 29 -5.21 -19.07 -0.02
N LEU A 30 -4.03 -19.64 0.20
CA LEU A 30 -2.81 -18.87 0.39
C LEU A 30 -2.20 -18.52 -0.96
N GLY A 31 -1.72 -17.28 -1.08
CA GLY A 31 -1.05 -16.77 -2.25
C GLY A 31 0.41 -16.41 -1.97
N GLN A 32 0.98 -15.64 -2.88
CA GLN A 32 2.32 -15.09 -2.78
C GLN A 32 2.25 -13.59 -3.01
N LEU A 33 2.92 -12.82 -2.15
CA LEU A 33 3.16 -11.41 -2.40
C LEU A 33 4.34 -11.31 -3.38
N VAL A 34 4.06 -10.89 -4.61
CA VAL A 34 5.04 -10.94 -5.71
C VAL A 34 5.89 -9.68 -5.71
N ASN A 35 5.24 -8.52 -5.72
CA ASN A 35 5.89 -7.21 -5.65
C ASN A 35 4.87 -6.13 -5.26
N GLY A 36 5.37 -4.91 -5.07
CA GLY A 36 4.53 -3.74 -4.88
C GLY A 36 5.35 -2.46 -4.84
N ASN A 37 4.68 -1.33 -4.98
CA ASN A 37 5.28 0.00 -4.86
C ASN A 37 4.28 1.03 -4.36
N LEU A 38 4.82 2.10 -3.77
CA LEU A 38 4.07 3.32 -3.46
C LEU A 38 4.70 4.52 -4.16
N THR A 39 3.86 5.42 -4.66
CA THR A 39 4.28 6.74 -5.13
C THR A 39 3.58 7.80 -4.29
N VAL A 40 4.34 8.66 -3.62
CA VAL A 40 3.82 9.65 -2.67
C VAL A 40 4.12 11.05 -3.16
N ASN A 41 3.11 11.92 -3.10
CA ASN A 41 3.29 13.37 -3.21
C ASN A 41 2.84 13.98 -1.88
N PHE A 42 3.79 14.58 -1.16
CA PHE A 42 3.56 15.13 0.18
C PHE A 42 2.83 16.47 0.12
N TYR A 43 3.00 17.24 -0.96
CA TYR A 43 2.30 18.50 -1.18
C TYR A 43 0.80 18.28 -1.43
N SER A 44 0.46 17.39 -2.37
CA SER A 44 -0.95 17.04 -2.64
C SER A 44 -1.51 15.99 -1.69
N ARG A 45 -0.69 15.49 -0.76
CA ARG A 45 -1.03 14.49 0.26
C ARG A 45 -1.65 13.21 -0.32
N SER A 46 -1.10 12.75 -1.43
CA SER A 46 -1.61 11.60 -2.18
C SER A 46 -0.59 10.46 -2.20
N VAL A 47 -1.11 9.24 -2.24
CA VAL A 47 -0.36 7.99 -2.27
C VAL A 47 -0.96 7.09 -3.35
N GLY A 48 -0.22 6.87 -4.43
CA GLY A 48 -0.51 5.80 -5.38
C GLY A 48 -0.01 4.47 -4.83
N VAL A 49 -0.89 3.47 -4.77
CA VAL A 49 -0.59 2.11 -4.28
C VAL A 49 -0.74 1.10 -5.40
N ASN A 50 0.25 0.22 -5.56
CA ASN A 50 0.19 -0.95 -6.43
C ASN A 50 0.79 -2.16 -5.72
N ILE A 51 0.03 -3.25 -5.61
CA ILE A 51 0.46 -4.49 -4.94
C ILE A 51 0.03 -5.66 -5.81
N ASN A 52 0.99 -6.50 -6.21
CA ASN A 52 0.72 -7.68 -7.01
C ASN A 52 0.87 -8.93 -6.15
N THR A 53 -0.18 -9.73 -6.16
CA THR A 53 -0.24 -11.03 -5.49
C THR A 53 -0.54 -12.13 -6.50
N LYS A 54 -0.23 -13.37 -6.14
CA LYS A 54 -0.45 -14.54 -7.01
C LYS A 54 -1.03 -15.70 -6.22
N PHE A 55 -2.08 -16.32 -6.74
CA PHE A 55 -2.77 -17.48 -6.18
C PHE A 55 -2.78 -18.60 -7.22
N GLY A 56 -1.90 -19.59 -7.07
CA GLY A 56 -1.66 -20.59 -8.11
C GLY A 56 -1.17 -19.93 -9.40
N THR A 57 -1.97 -19.99 -10.46
CA THR A 57 -1.68 -19.34 -11.76
C THR A 57 -2.31 -17.96 -11.91
N THR A 58 -3.16 -17.53 -10.97
CA THR A 58 -3.92 -16.29 -11.07
C THR A 58 -3.18 -15.14 -10.41
N ASN A 59 -2.96 -14.04 -11.14
CA ASN A 59 -2.43 -12.80 -10.59
C ASN A 59 -3.57 -11.88 -10.15
N VAL A 60 -3.40 -11.23 -9.01
CA VAL A 60 -4.32 -10.21 -8.49
C VAL A 60 -3.54 -8.94 -8.19
N ASN A 61 -3.96 -7.84 -8.83
CA ASN A 61 -3.42 -6.51 -8.57
C ASN A 61 -4.37 -5.73 -7.67
N THR A 62 -3.86 -5.28 -6.52
CA THR A 62 -4.50 -4.32 -5.64
C THR A 62 -3.92 -2.94 -5.92
N SER A 63 -4.68 -2.11 -6.63
CA SER A 63 -4.32 -0.72 -6.93
C SER A 63 -5.30 0.26 -6.28
N SER A 64 -4.78 1.33 -5.66
CA SER A 64 -5.62 2.34 -5.02
C SER A 64 -4.95 3.71 -4.98
N SER A 65 -5.77 4.76 -5.00
CA SER A 65 -5.35 6.12 -4.66
C SER A 65 -5.74 6.39 -3.21
N ALA A 66 -4.75 6.58 -2.35
CA ALA A 66 -4.91 6.89 -0.94
C ALA A 66 -4.49 8.32 -0.62
N TYR A 67 -4.98 8.83 0.51
CA TYR A 67 -4.75 10.20 0.94
C TYR A 67 -4.50 10.26 2.44
N PHE A 68 -3.82 11.32 2.87
CA PHE A 68 -3.58 11.64 4.28
C PHE A 68 -3.82 13.13 4.56
N SER A 69 -4.07 13.45 5.83
CA SER A 69 -4.20 14.84 6.28
C SER A 69 -2.84 15.46 6.57
N SER A 70 -2.76 16.80 6.59
CA SER A 70 -1.55 17.52 6.99
C SER A 70 -1.03 17.03 8.35
N GLY A 71 0.26 16.70 8.43
CA GLY A 71 0.90 16.19 9.65
C GLY A 71 0.49 14.77 10.06
N SER A 72 -0.47 14.13 9.38
CA SER A 72 -0.87 12.74 9.67
C SER A 72 0.10 11.76 9.06
N SER A 73 0.56 10.79 9.85
CA SER A 73 1.34 9.66 9.34
C SER A 73 0.47 8.56 8.75
N SER A 74 -0.85 8.55 8.99
CA SER A 74 -1.76 7.54 8.44
C SER A 74 -2.37 7.99 7.12
N PHE A 75 -2.53 7.04 6.19
CA PHE A 75 -3.20 7.23 4.91
C PHE A 75 -4.21 6.12 4.65
N ARG A 76 -5.25 6.41 3.87
CA ARG A 76 -6.27 5.43 3.46
C ARG A 76 -6.76 5.70 2.05
N GLY A 77 -7.14 4.64 1.34
CA GLY A 77 -7.62 4.74 -0.03
C GLY A 77 -8.65 3.66 -0.34
N CYS A 78 -9.60 4.01 -1.18
CA CYS A 78 -10.58 3.09 -1.75
C CYS A 78 -10.70 3.41 -3.24
N SER A 79 -10.47 2.43 -4.10
CA SER A 79 -10.58 2.58 -5.55
C SER A 79 -11.15 1.30 -6.15
N GLY A 80 -12.36 1.40 -6.71
CA GLY A 80 -13.11 0.23 -7.18
C GLY A 80 -13.28 -0.79 -6.05
N ASN A 81 -12.79 -2.01 -6.29
CA ASN A 81 -12.87 -3.11 -5.33
C ASN A 81 -11.68 -3.18 -4.36
N SER A 82 -10.76 -2.21 -4.42
CA SER A 82 -9.50 -2.22 -3.66
C SER A 82 -9.53 -1.21 -2.51
N GLN A 83 -9.17 -1.65 -1.32
CA GLN A 83 -9.05 -0.81 -0.12
C GLN A 83 -7.66 -0.95 0.48
N VAL A 84 -7.13 0.16 0.97
CA VAL A 84 -5.81 0.21 1.61
C VAL A 84 -5.86 1.11 2.84
N ASN A 85 -5.20 0.70 3.91
CA ASN A 85 -4.98 1.52 5.10
C ASN A 85 -3.51 1.36 5.51
N GLY A 86 -2.80 2.47 5.63
CA GLY A 86 -1.38 2.44 5.90
C GLY A 86 -0.88 3.57 6.79
N ILE A 87 0.41 3.46 7.10
CA ILE A 87 1.13 4.38 7.96
C ILE A 87 2.54 4.59 7.44
N PHE A 88 2.99 5.84 7.47
CA PHE A 88 4.38 6.23 7.29
C PHE A 88 5.13 6.18 8.62
N THR A 89 6.42 5.85 8.56
CA THR A 89 7.30 5.80 9.72
C THR A 89 8.73 6.22 9.37
N GLY A 90 9.50 6.60 10.38
CA GLY A 90 10.86 7.11 10.25
C GLY A 90 10.94 8.59 9.86
N THR A 91 12.17 9.10 9.84
CA THR A 91 12.48 10.48 9.47
C THR A 91 12.03 10.76 8.05
N LEU A 92 11.32 11.87 7.84
CA LEU A 92 10.76 12.26 6.54
C LEU A 92 9.93 11.14 5.91
N ALA A 93 9.20 10.34 6.68
CA ALA A 93 8.41 9.20 6.19
C ALA A 93 9.23 8.14 5.43
N TYR A 94 10.48 7.83 5.84
CA TYR A 94 11.37 6.92 5.10
C TYR A 94 10.82 5.50 4.83
N ARG A 95 9.92 4.99 5.67
CA ARG A 95 9.26 3.69 5.49
C ARG A 95 7.75 3.84 5.51
N ALA A 96 7.05 2.86 4.94
CA ALA A 96 5.61 2.76 5.00
C ALA A 96 5.18 1.31 5.22
N GLY A 97 4.05 1.10 5.89
CA GLY A 97 3.39 -0.19 5.98
C GLY A 97 1.90 -0.02 5.73
N LEU A 98 1.26 -1.01 5.14
CA LEU A 98 -0.18 -1.00 4.92
C LEU A 98 -0.79 -2.39 5.02
N VAL A 99 -2.08 -2.42 5.30
CA VAL A 99 -2.98 -3.54 5.03
C VAL A 99 -3.80 -3.23 3.78
N TYR A 100 -4.07 -4.24 2.98
CA TYR A 100 -4.83 -4.12 1.75
C TYR A 100 -5.91 -5.20 1.66
N SER A 101 -6.98 -4.86 0.94
CA SER A 101 -7.99 -5.81 0.49
C SER A 101 -8.40 -5.51 -0.95
N THR A 102 -8.71 -6.54 -1.73
CA THR A 102 -9.29 -6.42 -3.07
C THR A 102 -10.28 -7.54 -3.31
N TYR A 103 -11.49 -7.18 -3.73
CA TYR A 103 -12.45 -8.17 -4.23
C TYR A 103 -12.29 -8.40 -5.74
N VAL A 104 -11.99 -9.64 -6.14
CA VAL A 104 -11.81 -10.03 -7.55
C VAL A 104 -12.93 -10.91 -8.10
N GLY A 105 -13.93 -11.26 -7.29
CA GLY A 105 -14.99 -12.19 -7.69
C GLY A 105 -14.46 -13.60 -8.01
N GLY A 106 -15.29 -14.42 -8.66
CA GLY A 106 -14.90 -15.77 -9.08
C GLY A 106 -14.46 -16.66 -7.91
N THR A 107 -13.47 -17.53 -8.14
CA THR A 107 -12.99 -18.52 -7.15
C THR A 107 -12.11 -17.95 -6.02
N LEU A 108 -11.61 -16.72 -6.15
CA LEU A 108 -10.71 -16.10 -5.16
C LEU A 108 -11.42 -15.18 -4.18
N GLY A 109 -12.51 -14.51 -4.59
CA GLY A 109 -13.29 -13.66 -3.71
C GLY A 109 -12.49 -12.46 -3.17
N ASN A 110 -12.39 -12.33 -1.85
CA ASN A 110 -11.68 -11.24 -1.20
C ASN A 110 -10.22 -11.62 -0.91
N VAL A 111 -9.28 -10.89 -1.51
CA VAL A 111 -7.84 -11.02 -1.29
C VAL A 111 -7.40 -10.00 -0.25
N THR A 112 -6.69 -10.44 0.79
CA THR A 112 -6.17 -9.56 1.85
C THR A 112 -4.72 -9.86 2.18
N GLY A 113 -4.03 -8.86 2.73
CA GLY A 113 -2.66 -9.02 3.23
C GLY A 113 -2.10 -7.72 3.80
N ALA A 114 -0.82 -7.78 4.18
CA ALA A 114 -0.05 -6.60 4.59
C ALA A 114 1.28 -6.53 3.85
N ALA A 115 1.75 -5.31 3.61
CA ALA A 115 2.99 -5.05 2.91
C ALA A 115 3.76 -3.89 3.59
N ALA A 116 5.08 -4.03 3.63
CA ALA A 116 6.01 -3.04 4.11
C ALA A 116 6.89 -2.53 2.97
N PHE A 117 7.17 -1.24 2.98
CA PHE A 117 7.88 -0.54 1.92
C PHE A 117 8.96 0.38 2.49
N GLN A 118 10.01 0.60 1.70
CA GLN A 118 11.07 1.56 2.01
C GLN A 118 11.24 2.52 0.84
N ARG A 119 11.44 3.81 1.14
CA ARG A 119 11.71 4.82 0.11
C ARG A 119 13.02 4.49 -0.59
N THR A 120 13.00 4.47 -1.91
CA THR A 120 14.17 4.22 -2.76
C THR A 120 14.60 5.47 -3.53
N SER A 121 13.70 6.43 -3.73
CA SER A 121 13.99 7.71 -4.38
C SER A 121 12.96 8.78 -4.02
N GLY A 122 13.21 10.01 -4.45
CA GLY A 122 12.41 11.20 -4.15
C GLY A 122 13.05 12.06 -3.07
N ASN A 123 12.62 13.32 -3.02
CA ASN A 123 13.14 14.33 -2.10
C ASN A 123 11.98 14.94 -1.30
N PRO A 124 11.57 14.32 -0.17
CA PRO A 124 10.65 14.93 0.77
C PRO A 124 11.36 15.97 1.64
N TYR A 125 10.69 17.08 1.91
CA TYR A 125 11.20 18.18 2.73
C TYR A 125 10.06 18.87 3.48
N PHE A 126 10.44 19.76 4.41
CA PHE A 126 9.55 20.70 5.07
C PHE A 126 9.64 22.04 4.33
N ASN A 127 8.53 22.70 4.03
CA ASN A 127 8.57 24.13 3.68
C ASN A 127 8.79 24.91 4.98
N ASP A 128 9.84 25.73 4.98
CA ASP A 128 10.08 26.74 6.02
C ASP A 128 9.06 27.89 5.92
#